data_AF-A0A3M6VCY4-F1
#
_entry.id   AF-A0A3M6VCY4-F1
#
_cell.length_a   1.000
_cell.length_b   1.000
_cell.length_c   1.000
_cell.angle_alpha   90.00
_cell.angle_beta   90.00
_cell.angle_gamma   90.00
#
_symmetry.space_group_name_H-M   'P 1'
#
loop_
_entity.id
_entity.type
_entity.pdbx_description
1 polymer ?
#
loop_
_entity_poly.entity_id
_entity_poly.type
_entity_poly.pdbx_seq_one_letter_code
_entity_poly.pdbx_strand_id
1 'polypeptide(L)'
;MNRLGDGRVVVHGVTIPTTGPSRIRSRYKKYIYYLQQGYRPDLELGKYSWFLRRRLDIQRIRDALKFLEGTHDFRPFSQGLQKHEFADMTTLRTIISTKEKVADIRGGRNVIFSLDPSVCGSGKVLDPADMYQDASSKILMETLWPDDREAAAAGEQKKQNVEQAKGTPVHFVCIELVANGFLRHMVRRIIGTLRPIGEGTQPPSRMQRVLANEVLPGPSAPAKALWLYRTWLTQEQYDADCAAEE
;
A
#
# COMPACT_ATOMS: atom_id res chain seq x y z
N MET A 1 5.90 10.17 31.40
CA MET A 1 7.00 10.61 30.52
C MET A 1 7.41 9.40 29.67
N ASN A 2 6.87 9.27 28.45
CA ASN A 2 6.95 8.03 27.65
C ASN A 2 7.81 8.21 26.37
N ARG A 3 9.00 8.82 26.50
CA ARG A 3 9.96 8.90 25.39
C ARG A 3 11.11 7.94 25.68
N LEU A 4 11.20 6.87 24.90
CA LEU A 4 12.37 5.99 24.84
C LEU A 4 13.23 6.45 23.66
N GLY A 5 14.48 6.86 23.93
CA GLY A 5 15.44 7.30 22.93
C GLY A 5 15.18 8.70 22.34
N ASP A 6 15.66 8.92 21.12
CA ASP A 6 15.76 10.19 20.37
C ASP A 6 14.41 10.78 19.91
N GLY A 7 13.31 10.50 20.63
CA GLY A 7 11.95 10.95 20.30
C GLY A 7 11.24 10.16 19.19
N ARG A 8 11.85 9.08 18.67
CA ARG A 8 11.28 8.23 17.59
C ARG A 8 10.31 7.15 18.05
N VAL A 9 10.26 6.88 19.36
CA VAL A 9 9.40 5.84 19.95
C VAL A 9 8.55 6.45 21.05
N VAL A 10 7.24 6.24 20.93
CA VAL A 10 6.24 6.66 21.92
C VAL A 10 5.49 5.43 22.38
N VAL A 11 5.40 5.25 23.70
CA VAL A 11 4.59 4.19 24.31
C VAL A 11 3.24 4.77 24.69
N HIS A 12 2.18 4.33 24.02
CA HIS A 12 0.82 4.80 24.29
C HIS A 12 0.19 4.13 25.52
N GLY A 13 0.56 2.88 25.81
CA GLY A 13 0.08 2.14 26.97
C GLY A 13 0.80 0.80 27.11
N VAL A 14 0.82 0.25 28.32
CA VAL A 14 1.39 -1.06 28.61
C VAL A 14 0.40 -1.83 29.48
N THR A 15 0.03 -3.02 29.04
CA THR A 15 -0.75 -3.97 29.83
C THR A 15 0.06 -5.25 29.93
N ILE A 16 0.39 -5.66 31.14
CA ILE A 16 1.19 -6.86 31.40
C ILE A 16 0.20 -7.95 31.86
N PRO A 17 0.05 -9.06 31.13
CA PRO A 17 -0.75 -10.17 31.61
C PRO A 17 -0.06 -10.79 32.83
N THR A 18 -0.83 -10.97 33.92
CA THR A 18 -0.34 -11.55 35.19
C THR A 18 0.10 -13.01 35.03
N THR A 19 -0.43 -13.69 34.01
CA THR A 19 -0.14 -15.09 33.70
C THR A 19 -0.02 -15.25 32.19
N GLY A 20 1.09 -15.79 31.70
CA GLY A 20 1.29 -16.01 30.26
C GLY A 20 2.65 -16.58 29.91
N PRO A 21 2.84 -17.06 28.66
CA PRO A 21 4.12 -17.58 28.21
C PRO A 21 5.18 -16.46 28.15
N SER A 22 6.44 -16.82 28.38
CA SER A 22 7.59 -15.90 28.33
C SER A 22 7.79 -15.21 26.98
N ARG A 23 7.18 -15.75 25.91
CA ARG A 23 7.20 -15.17 24.56
C ARG A 23 5.80 -15.18 23.96
N ILE A 24 5.23 -13.99 23.82
CA ILE A 24 3.93 -13.79 23.20
C ILE A 24 4.13 -13.57 21.69
N ARG A 25 3.43 -14.34 20.86
CA ARG A 25 3.43 -14.19 19.40
C ARG A 25 2.07 -13.69 18.96
N SER A 26 2.05 -12.61 18.16
CA SER A 26 0.83 -12.13 17.52
C SER A 26 0.25 -13.21 16.59
N ARG A 27 -1.05 -13.48 16.73
CA ARG A 27 -1.80 -14.36 15.82
C ARG A 27 -2.15 -13.67 14.51
N TYR A 28 -2.46 -12.38 14.54
CA TYR A 28 -2.82 -11.61 13.36
C TYR A 28 -2.01 -10.33 13.25
N LYS A 29 -1.78 -9.88 12.02
CA LYS A 29 -1.07 -8.63 11.72
C LYS A 29 -1.79 -7.90 10.60
N LYS A 30 -1.93 -6.59 10.74
CA LYS A 30 -2.39 -5.66 9.70
C LYS A 30 -1.21 -4.81 9.24
N TYR A 31 -0.86 -4.93 7.98
CA TYR A 31 0.07 -4.03 7.31
C TYR A 31 -0.70 -3.09 6.41
N ILE A 32 -0.21 -1.85 6.31
CA ILE A 32 -0.70 -0.87 5.35
C ILE A 32 0.46 -0.39 4.48
N TYR A 33 0.16 -0.11 3.21
CA TYR A 33 1.12 0.41 2.26
C TYR A 33 0.55 1.63 1.53
N TYR A 34 1.30 2.74 1.55
CA TYR A 34 0.87 3.98 0.90
C TYR A 34 1.50 4.16 -0.47
N LEU A 35 0.65 4.26 -1.49
CA LEU A 35 1.01 4.69 -2.84
C LEU A 35 0.55 6.13 -3.01
N GLN A 36 1.36 6.95 -3.67
CA GLN A 36 1.04 8.34 -3.96
C GLN A 36 0.97 8.55 -5.47
N GLN A 37 -0.09 9.21 -5.92
CA GLN A 37 -0.37 9.61 -7.29
C GLN A 37 -0.47 11.13 -7.38
N GLY A 38 0.05 11.70 -8.46
CA GLY A 38 -0.01 13.13 -8.72
C GLY A 38 1.11 13.59 -9.64
N TYR A 39 1.15 14.88 -9.92
CA TYR A 39 2.15 15.46 -10.82
C TYR A 39 3.57 15.44 -10.22
N ARG A 40 3.69 15.71 -8.92
CA ARG A 40 4.95 15.67 -8.17
C ARG A 40 4.77 14.95 -6.84
N PRO A 41 5.83 14.29 -6.33
CA PRO A 41 5.81 13.75 -4.99
C PRO A 41 5.62 14.88 -3.98
N ASP A 42 4.93 14.57 -2.90
CA ASP A 42 4.75 15.50 -1.80
C ASP A 42 6.07 15.59 -1.04
N LEU A 43 6.54 16.82 -0.74
CA LEU A 43 7.85 17.02 -0.15
C LEU A 43 7.93 16.52 1.31
N GLU A 44 6.80 16.54 2.02
CA GLU A 44 6.73 16.13 3.43
C GLU A 44 6.31 14.66 3.54
N LEU A 45 5.24 14.29 2.84
CA LEU A 45 4.62 12.96 2.90
C LEU A 45 5.29 11.94 2.00
N GLY A 46 6.05 12.37 0.99
CA GLY A 46 6.78 11.48 0.08
C GLY A 46 7.86 10.63 0.78
N LYS A 47 8.19 10.94 2.04
CA LYS A 47 9.04 10.11 2.90
C LYS A 47 8.34 8.83 3.37
N TYR A 48 7.01 8.85 3.43
CA TYR A 48 6.16 7.80 3.99
C TYR A 48 5.29 7.07 2.96
N SER A 49 5.43 7.43 1.69
CA SER A 49 4.68 6.89 0.57
C SER A 49 5.59 6.51 -0.60
N TRP A 50 5.07 5.68 -1.50
CA TRP A 50 5.70 5.39 -2.77
C TRP A 50 5.03 6.17 -3.89
N PHE A 51 5.72 7.21 -4.38
CA PHE A 51 5.27 7.99 -5.51
C PHE A 51 5.34 7.19 -6.81
N LEU A 52 4.20 7.10 -7.49
CA LEU A 52 4.04 6.49 -8.78
C LEU A 52 3.67 7.56 -9.80
N ARG A 53 4.36 7.51 -10.93
CA ARG A 53 4.17 8.44 -12.03
C ARG A 53 2.94 8.04 -12.85
N ARG A 54 2.84 6.78 -13.23
CA ARG A 54 1.74 6.28 -14.05
C ARG A 54 0.47 6.12 -13.22
N ARG A 55 -0.66 6.44 -13.85
CA ARG A 55 -2.00 6.24 -13.26
C ARG A 55 -2.19 4.79 -12.84
N LEU A 56 -2.88 4.61 -11.71
CA LEU A 56 -3.33 3.31 -11.24
C LEU A 56 -4.82 3.17 -11.46
N ASP A 57 -5.20 2.04 -12.05
CA ASP A 57 -6.53 1.48 -12.07
C ASP A 57 -6.75 0.70 -10.77
N ILE A 58 -7.57 1.28 -9.90
CA ILE A 58 -7.86 0.71 -8.58
C ILE A 58 -8.76 -0.52 -8.69
N GLN A 59 -9.63 -0.59 -9.72
CA GLN A 59 -10.48 -1.76 -9.91
C GLN A 59 -9.65 -2.99 -10.26
N ARG A 60 -8.64 -2.83 -11.12
CA ARG A 60 -7.68 -3.91 -11.42
C ARG A 60 -6.88 -4.33 -10.19
N ILE A 61 -6.51 -3.39 -9.33
CA ILE A 61 -5.83 -3.68 -8.05
C ILE A 61 -6.77 -4.49 -7.14
N ARG A 62 -8.02 -4.05 -6.96
CA ARG A 62 -9.04 -4.73 -6.19
C ARG A 62 -9.27 -6.16 -6.67
N ASP A 63 -9.41 -6.34 -7.98
CA ASP A 63 -9.60 -7.67 -8.58
C ASP A 63 -8.37 -8.57 -8.37
N ALA A 64 -7.16 -8.01 -8.41
CA ALA A 64 -5.94 -8.75 -8.12
C ALA A 64 -5.79 -9.11 -6.64
N LEU A 65 -6.22 -8.22 -5.73
CA LEU A 65 -6.18 -8.42 -4.29
C LEU A 65 -7.10 -9.57 -3.85
N LYS A 66 -8.28 -9.72 -4.47
CA LYS A 66 -9.20 -10.84 -4.20
C LYS A 66 -8.55 -12.22 -4.37
N PHE A 67 -7.62 -12.36 -5.31
CA PHE A 67 -6.91 -13.63 -5.50
C PHE A 67 -5.95 -14.00 -4.36
N LEU A 68 -5.57 -13.03 -3.54
CA LEU A 68 -4.67 -13.25 -2.40
C LEU A 68 -5.43 -13.72 -1.15
N GLU A 69 -6.73 -13.48 -1.08
CA GLU A 69 -7.56 -13.84 0.07
C GLU A 69 -7.68 -15.36 0.21
N GLY A 70 -7.68 -15.84 1.45
CA GLY A 70 -7.65 -17.26 1.78
C GLY A 70 -6.24 -17.78 2.07
N THR A 71 -6.11 -19.11 2.05
CA THR A 71 -4.88 -19.81 2.43
C THR A 71 -4.11 -20.23 1.17
N HIS A 72 -2.90 -19.72 1.02
CA HIS A 72 -2.06 -19.98 -0.15
C HIS A 72 -0.60 -20.23 0.26
N ASP A 73 0.17 -20.84 -0.64
CA ASP A 73 1.62 -20.85 -0.53
C ASP A 73 2.20 -19.52 -1.04
N PHE A 74 2.75 -18.73 -0.12
CA PHE A 74 3.35 -17.44 -0.43
C PHE A 74 4.87 -17.50 -0.63
N ARG A 75 5.46 -18.70 -0.76
CA ARG A 75 6.89 -18.87 -1.10
C ARG A 75 7.30 -18.02 -2.31
N PRO A 76 6.51 -17.94 -3.41
CA PRO A 76 6.85 -17.10 -4.55
C PRO A 76 7.10 -15.65 -4.17
N PHE A 77 6.41 -15.10 -3.16
CA PHE A 77 6.52 -13.72 -2.66
C PHE A 77 7.57 -13.52 -1.56
N SER A 78 8.24 -14.58 -1.08
CA SER A 78 9.30 -14.44 -0.09
C SER A 78 10.65 -14.10 -0.71
N GLN A 79 11.48 -13.34 0.00
CA GLN A 79 12.89 -13.16 -0.35
C GLN A 79 13.77 -14.04 0.54
N GLY A 80 14.52 -14.95 -0.08
CA GLY A 80 15.51 -15.83 0.58
C GLY A 80 15.04 -17.26 0.83
N LEU A 81 13.74 -17.53 0.80
CA LEU A 81 13.18 -18.88 0.97
C LEU A 81 13.13 -19.72 -0.33
N GLN A 82 13.76 -19.23 -1.40
CA GLN A 82 13.90 -19.97 -2.66
C GLN A 82 15.13 -20.92 -2.66
N LYS A 83 15.91 -20.91 -1.58
CA LYS A 83 17.06 -21.79 -1.42
C LYS A 83 16.61 -23.18 -0.95
N HIS A 84 17.30 -24.21 -1.42
CA HIS A 84 17.01 -25.61 -1.05
C HIS A 84 17.08 -25.86 0.47
N GLU A 85 17.92 -25.10 1.18
CA GLU A 85 18.04 -25.13 2.66
C GLU A 85 16.75 -24.82 3.41
N PHE A 86 15.78 -24.18 2.76
CA PHE A 86 14.50 -23.77 3.36
C PHE A 86 13.29 -24.49 2.77
N ALA A 87 13.49 -25.59 2.03
CA ALA A 87 12.43 -26.34 1.38
C ALA A 87 11.36 -26.85 2.37
N ASP A 88 11.79 -27.25 3.56
CA ASP A 88 10.94 -27.80 4.62
C ASP A 88 10.19 -26.72 5.43
N MET A 89 10.49 -25.44 5.20
CA MET A 89 9.84 -24.35 5.94
C MET A 89 8.40 -24.14 5.45
N THR A 90 7.47 -24.00 6.41
CA THR A 90 6.07 -23.71 6.12
C THR A 90 5.87 -22.29 5.62
N THR A 91 5.52 -22.17 4.34
CA THR A 91 5.25 -20.90 3.65
C THR A 91 3.76 -20.62 3.44
N LEU A 92 2.90 -21.53 3.90
CA LEU A 92 1.45 -21.36 3.92
C LEU A 92 1.07 -20.21 4.86
N ARG A 93 0.36 -19.22 4.34
CA ARG A 93 -0.22 -18.13 5.13
C ARG A 93 -1.67 -17.95 4.71
N THR A 94 -2.44 -17.35 5.61
CA THR A 94 -3.85 -17.03 5.36
C THR A 94 -4.01 -15.54 5.41
N ILE A 95 -4.32 -14.94 4.26
CA ILE A 95 -4.75 -13.55 4.18
C ILE A 95 -6.24 -13.54 4.46
N ILE A 96 -6.62 -12.84 5.52
CA ILE A 96 -7.98 -12.81 6.06
C ILE A 96 -8.79 -11.75 5.33
N SER A 97 -8.17 -10.60 5.05
CA SER A 97 -8.81 -9.50 4.35
C SER A 97 -7.77 -8.66 3.63
N THR A 98 -8.16 -8.20 2.44
CA THR A 98 -7.49 -7.15 1.69
C THR A 98 -8.45 -5.98 1.51
N LYS A 99 -7.97 -4.75 1.69
CA LYS A 99 -8.77 -3.54 1.44
C LYS A 99 -7.92 -2.50 0.75
N GLU A 100 -8.46 -1.82 -0.24
CA GLU A 100 -7.89 -0.61 -0.80
C GLU A 100 -8.73 0.61 -0.42
N LYS A 101 -8.07 1.69 -0.02
CA LYS A 101 -8.71 2.97 0.29
C LYS A 101 -8.06 4.07 -0.53
N VAL A 102 -8.86 4.96 -1.09
CA VAL A 102 -8.38 6.11 -1.86
C VAL A 102 -8.79 7.39 -1.16
N ALA A 103 -7.81 8.25 -0.88
CA ALA A 103 -8.03 9.58 -0.33
C ALA A 103 -7.52 10.63 -1.31
N ASP A 104 -8.35 11.62 -1.63
CA ASP A 104 -7.94 12.81 -2.39
C ASP A 104 -7.50 13.90 -1.42
N ILE A 105 -6.22 14.22 -1.44
CA ILE A 105 -5.66 15.31 -0.66
C ILE A 105 -5.44 16.49 -1.62
N ARG A 106 -6.39 17.42 -1.60
CA ARG A 106 -6.25 18.70 -2.29
C ARG A 106 -5.31 19.59 -1.47
N GLY A 107 -4.17 19.95 -2.06
CA GLY A 107 -3.06 20.64 -1.39
C GLY A 107 -3.43 21.98 -0.77
N GLY A 108 -3.84 21.97 0.49
CA GLY A 108 -3.67 23.07 1.43
C GLY A 108 -2.39 22.87 2.24
N ARG A 109 -1.74 23.96 2.67
CA ARG A 109 -0.40 23.97 3.32
C ARG A 109 -0.26 23.15 4.63
N ASN A 110 -1.31 22.52 5.11
CA ASN A 110 -1.35 21.74 6.35
C ASN A 110 -2.12 20.44 6.11
N VAL A 111 -1.52 19.49 5.42
CA VAL A 111 -2.08 18.12 5.33
C VAL A 111 -1.60 17.35 6.57
N ILE A 112 -2.49 17.07 7.50
CA ILE A 112 -2.19 16.18 8.61
C ILE A 112 -2.13 14.75 8.06
N PHE A 113 -0.94 14.17 8.00
CA PHE A 113 -0.78 12.75 7.70
C PHE A 113 -1.26 11.92 8.88
N SER A 114 -2.20 11.03 8.63
CA SER A 114 -2.63 10.03 9.60
C SER A 114 -2.32 8.65 9.05
N LEU A 115 -2.08 7.67 9.93
CA LEU A 115 -2.05 6.26 9.53
C LEU A 115 -3.47 5.72 9.26
N ASP A 116 -4.49 6.53 9.57
CA ASP A 116 -5.86 6.30 9.17
C ASP A 116 -6.12 6.98 7.82
N PRO A 117 -6.43 6.22 6.75
CA PRO A 117 -6.77 6.78 5.44
C PRO A 117 -8.00 7.71 5.48
N SER A 118 -8.88 7.57 6.47
CA SER A 118 -10.05 8.45 6.65
C SER A 118 -9.71 9.83 7.23
N VAL A 119 -8.53 9.96 7.85
CA VAL A 119 -8.03 11.19 8.50
C VAL A 119 -6.78 11.74 7.80
N CYS A 120 -6.37 11.12 6.69
CA CYS A 120 -5.27 11.60 5.84
C CYS A 120 -5.67 12.90 5.11
N GLY A 121 -5.36 14.05 5.71
CA GLY A 121 -5.65 15.37 5.16
C GLY A 121 -7.08 15.86 5.40
N SER A 122 -7.38 17.08 4.94
CA SER A 122 -8.72 17.67 4.96
C SER A 122 -9.59 17.22 3.78
N GLY A 123 -9.25 16.09 3.17
CA GLY A 123 -9.83 15.57 1.93
C GLY A 123 -11.03 14.66 2.17
N LYS A 124 -11.89 14.51 1.15
CA LYS A 124 -12.97 13.50 1.17
C LYS A 124 -12.38 12.14 0.76
N VAL A 125 -12.78 11.07 1.44
CA VAL A 125 -12.60 9.70 0.93
C VAL A 125 -13.37 9.62 -0.38
N LEU A 126 -12.69 9.31 -1.48
CA LEU A 126 -13.32 9.19 -2.79
C LEU A 126 -13.66 7.72 -3.06
N ASP A 127 -14.73 7.49 -3.80
CA ASP A 127 -14.89 6.21 -4.49
C ASP A 127 -13.70 6.05 -5.46
N PRO A 128 -13.02 4.89 -5.48
CA PRO A 128 -12.01 4.60 -6.47
C PRO A 128 -12.42 4.84 -7.93
N ALA A 129 -13.71 4.71 -8.26
CA ALA A 129 -14.26 5.02 -9.58
C ALA A 129 -14.22 6.53 -9.91
N ASP A 130 -14.28 7.38 -8.89
CA ASP A 130 -14.40 8.84 -9.02
C ASP A 130 -13.05 9.56 -8.97
N MET A 131 -11.97 8.84 -8.63
CA MET A 131 -10.60 9.38 -8.49
C MET A 131 -10.14 10.19 -9.72
N TYR A 132 -10.60 9.85 -10.93
CA TYR A 132 -10.24 10.56 -12.18
C TYR A 132 -11.43 11.23 -12.89
N GLN A 133 -12.59 11.34 -12.24
CA GLN A 133 -13.80 11.86 -12.89
C GLN A 133 -13.97 13.39 -12.78
N ASP A 134 -13.27 14.05 -11.84
CA ASP A 134 -13.33 15.51 -11.72
C ASP A 134 -12.74 16.20 -12.96
N ALA A 135 -13.53 17.07 -13.60
CA ALA A 135 -13.17 17.77 -14.84
C ALA A 135 -11.89 18.60 -14.71
N SER A 136 -11.64 19.18 -13.53
CA SER A 136 -10.43 19.95 -13.22
C SER A 136 -9.19 19.06 -13.20
N SER A 137 -9.33 17.89 -12.58
CA SER A 137 -8.31 16.84 -12.53
C SER A 137 -8.08 16.26 -13.92
N LYS A 138 -9.13 16.06 -14.72
CA LYS A 138 -9.04 15.53 -16.09
C LYS A 138 -8.29 16.49 -17.02
N ILE A 139 -8.61 17.78 -17.01
CA ILE A 139 -7.94 18.82 -17.82
C ILE A 139 -6.49 19.02 -17.38
N LEU A 140 -6.24 19.17 -16.07
CA LEU A 140 -4.87 19.28 -15.55
C LEU A 140 -4.05 18.05 -15.93
N MET A 141 -4.63 16.85 -15.84
CA MET A 141 -3.91 15.62 -16.11
C MET A 141 -3.73 15.32 -17.60
N GLU A 142 -4.68 15.66 -18.48
CA GLU A 142 -4.50 15.57 -19.95
C GLU A 142 -3.39 16.54 -20.42
N THR A 143 -3.28 17.70 -19.76
CA THR A 143 -2.23 18.69 -20.06
C THR A 143 -0.86 18.29 -19.48
N LEU A 144 -0.83 17.67 -18.30
CA LEU A 144 0.41 17.33 -17.57
C LEU A 144 0.92 15.90 -17.85
N TRP A 145 0.07 15.03 -18.38
CA TRP A 145 0.34 13.61 -18.67
C TRP A 145 -0.13 13.23 -20.08
N PRO A 146 0.49 13.78 -21.15
CA PRO A 146 0.16 13.38 -22.50
C PRO A 146 0.39 11.88 -22.67
N ASP A 147 -0.46 11.23 -23.46
CA ASP A 147 -0.43 9.79 -23.66
C ASP A 147 0.95 9.39 -24.22
N ASP A 148 1.66 8.50 -23.52
CA ASP A 148 3.04 8.04 -23.87
C ASP A 148 3.11 7.42 -25.28
N ARG A 149 1.96 7.19 -25.94
CA ARG A 149 1.85 6.68 -27.32
C ARG A 149 2.33 7.68 -28.38
N GLU A 150 2.26 8.99 -28.13
CA GLU A 150 2.74 10.02 -29.07
C GLU A 150 4.13 10.60 -28.72
N ALA A 151 4.51 10.59 -27.43
CA ALA A 151 5.73 11.25 -26.96
C ALA A 151 7.05 10.53 -27.32
N ALA A 152 6.99 9.30 -27.83
CA ALA A 152 8.20 8.56 -28.25
C ALA A 152 8.86 9.13 -29.53
N ALA A 153 8.22 10.07 -30.24
CA ALA A 153 8.70 10.60 -31.52
C ALA A 153 9.40 11.97 -31.46
N ALA A 154 9.39 12.68 -30.31
CA ALA A 154 9.97 14.03 -30.24
C ALA A 154 10.94 14.13 -29.05
N GLY A 155 12.23 14.02 -29.36
CA GLY A 155 13.31 14.28 -28.42
C GLY A 155 13.45 15.78 -28.14
N GLU A 156 12.61 16.32 -27.26
CA GLU A 156 12.81 17.66 -26.69
C GLU A 156 12.48 17.66 -25.19
N GLN A 157 13.53 17.72 -24.36
CA GLN A 157 13.41 17.99 -22.93
C GLN A 157 13.02 19.44 -22.71
N LYS A 158 11.74 19.79 -22.85
CA LYS A 158 11.22 21.07 -22.37
C LYS A 158 11.00 21.01 -20.86
N LYS A 159 12.02 21.42 -20.10
CA LYS A 159 11.85 21.84 -18.71
C LYS A 159 11.03 23.13 -18.70
N GLN A 160 9.71 23.03 -18.72
CA GLN A 160 8.85 24.16 -18.41
C GLN A 160 8.82 24.34 -16.88
N ASN A 161 9.34 25.50 -16.44
CA ASN A 161 9.10 26.04 -15.12
C ASN A 161 7.61 26.36 -14.99
N VAL A 162 6.83 25.38 -14.56
CA VAL A 162 5.46 25.61 -14.13
C VAL A 162 5.56 26.20 -12.73
N GLU A 163 5.31 27.51 -12.64
CA GLU A 163 5.08 28.23 -11.40
C GLU A 163 4.11 27.43 -10.51
N GLN A 164 4.34 27.54 -9.20
CA GLN A 164 3.62 26.83 -8.14
C GLN A 164 2.10 26.93 -8.31
N ALA A 165 1.49 25.98 -9.05
CA ALA A 165 0.05 25.86 -9.15
C ALA A 165 -0.46 25.41 -7.78
N LYS A 166 -0.91 26.38 -6.98
CA LYS A 166 -1.71 26.12 -5.78
C LYS A 166 -2.86 25.17 -6.17
N GLY A 167 -2.86 23.96 -5.62
CA GLY A 167 -4.03 23.07 -5.68
C GLY A 167 -4.00 21.93 -6.70
N THR A 168 -2.85 21.48 -7.22
CA THR A 168 -2.83 20.19 -7.93
C THR A 168 -3.19 19.06 -6.95
N PRO A 169 -4.22 18.25 -7.23
CA PRO A 169 -4.63 17.19 -6.32
C PRO A 169 -3.55 16.10 -6.24
N VAL A 170 -3.29 15.64 -5.02
CA VAL A 170 -2.44 14.48 -4.74
C VAL A 170 -3.34 13.39 -4.18
N HIS A 171 -3.34 12.23 -4.81
CA HIS A 171 -4.14 11.11 -4.37
C HIS A 171 -3.26 10.11 -3.62
N PHE A 172 -3.74 9.64 -2.47
CA PHE A 172 -3.12 8.54 -1.74
C PHE A 172 -3.97 7.29 -1.88
N VAL A 173 -3.34 6.19 -2.26
CA VAL A 173 -3.95 4.86 -2.30
C VAL A 173 -3.30 4.06 -1.19
N CYS A 174 -4.10 3.69 -0.19
CA CYS A 174 -3.69 2.82 0.90
C CYS A 174 -4.11 1.39 0.59
N ILE A 175 -3.16 0.45 0.65
CA ILE A 175 -3.43 -0.98 0.55
C ILE A 175 -3.27 -1.60 1.93
N GLU A 176 -4.36 -2.12 2.48
CA GLU A 176 -4.42 -2.82 3.75
C GLU A 176 -4.40 -4.34 3.53
N LEU A 177 -3.56 -5.04 4.29
CA LEU A 177 -3.41 -6.49 4.25
C LEU A 177 -3.46 -7.04 5.67
N VAL A 178 -4.45 -7.88 5.94
CA VAL A 178 -4.60 -8.59 7.22
C VAL A 178 -4.34 -10.07 7.02
N ALA A 179 -3.43 -10.64 7.82
CA ALA A 179 -3.10 -12.07 7.72
C ALA A 179 -2.71 -12.67 9.08
N ASN A 180 -2.71 -14.00 9.16
CA ASN A 180 -2.15 -14.74 10.29
C ASN A 180 -0.61 -14.63 10.40
N GLY A 181 0.04 -14.16 9.34
CA GLY A 181 1.46 -13.88 9.31
C GLY A 181 1.96 -13.56 7.92
N PHE A 182 3.13 -12.92 7.84
CA PHE A 182 3.76 -12.55 6.58
C PHE A 182 5.17 -13.13 6.51
N LEU A 183 5.57 -13.59 5.32
CA LEU A 183 6.95 -14.00 5.05
C LEU A 183 7.83 -12.76 4.85
N ARG A 184 9.15 -12.96 4.96
CA ARG A 184 10.13 -11.89 4.72
C ARG A 184 9.93 -11.31 3.31
N HIS A 185 9.77 -9.99 3.22
CA HIS A 185 9.47 -9.21 2.00
C HIS A 185 8.12 -9.48 1.32
N MET A 186 7.28 -10.37 1.85
CA MET A 186 6.00 -10.78 1.24
C MET A 186 5.14 -9.61 0.82
N VAL A 187 4.83 -8.71 1.76
CA VAL A 187 4.00 -7.52 1.49
C VAL A 187 4.60 -6.66 0.37
N ARG A 188 5.90 -6.37 0.43
CA ARG A 188 6.57 -5.51 -0.55
C ARG A 188 6.57 -6.12 -1.96
N ARG A 189 6.60 -7.45 -2.06
CA ARG A 189 6.55 -8.16 -3.35
C ARG A 189 5.13 -8.31 -3.88
N ILE A 190 4.14 -8.42 -3.01
CA ILE A 190 2.73 -8.27 -3.38
C ILE A 190 2.51 -6.88 -3.98
N ILE A 191 2.86 -5.80 -3.25
CA ILE A 191 2.72 -4.42 -3.74
C ILE A 191 3.51 -4.20 -5.05
N GLY A 192 4.73 -4.75 -5.14
CA GLY A 192 5.53 -4.70 -6.35
C GLY A 192 4.89 -5.38 -7.57
N THR A 193 4.08 -6.42 -7.33
CA THR A 193 3.32 -7.14 -8.36
C THR A 193 2.03 -6.40 -8.72
N LEU A 194 1.39 -5.73 -7.76
CA LEU A 194 0.21 -4.90 -7.99
C LEU A 194 0.51 -3.68 -8.85
N ARG A 195 1.71 -3.11 -8.76
CA ARG A 195 2.10 -1.93 -9.56
C ARG A 195 1.83 -2.10 -11.07
N PRO A 196 2.43 -3.07 -11.79
CA PRO A 196 2.18 -3.22 -13.22
C PRO A 196 0.72 -3.59 -13.55
N ILE A 197 -0.01 -4.21 -12.61
CA ILE A 197 -1.43 -4.54 -12.77
C ILE A 197 -2.28 -3.26 -12.72
N GLY A 198 -2.06 -2.42 -11.70
CA GLY A 198 -2.73 -1.13 -11.59
C GLY A 198 -2.32 -0.16 -12.70
N GLU A 199 -1.08 -0.19 -13.18
CA GLU A 199 -0.66 0.59 -14.36
C GLU A 199 -1.27 0.07 -15.68
N GLY A 200 -2.04 -1.03 -15.65
CA GLY A 200 -2.69 -1.62 -16.83
C GLY A 200 -1.76 -2.41 -17.76
N THR A 201 -0.48 -2.56 -17.40
CA THR A 201 0.52 -3.29 -18.21
C THR A 201 0.46 -4.80 -18.04
N GLN A 202 -0.25 -5.29 -17.02
CA GLN A 202 -0.44 -6.71 -16.71
C GLN A 202 -1.88 -6.97 -16.25
N PRO A 203 -2.44 -8.16 -16.51
CA PRO A 203 -3.79 -8.51 -16.06
C PRO A 203 -3.83 -8.84 -14.55
N PRO A 204 -4.98 -8.68 -13.87
CA PRO A 204 -5.15 -9.08 -12.47
C PRO A 204 -4.83 -10.56 -12.20
N SER A 205 -5.09 -11.44 -13.17
CA SER A 205 -4.77 -12.88 -13.09
C SER A 205 -3.28 -13.17 -12.93
N ARG A 206 -2.39 -12.21 -13.19
CA ARG A 206 -0.97 -12.33 -12.87
C ARG A 206 -0.76 -12.70 -11.41
N MET A 207 -1.59 -12.22 -10.49
CA MET A 207 -1.46 -12.54 -9.06
C MET A 207 -1.60 -14.04 -8.79
N GLN A 208 -2.59 -14.70 -9.43
CA GLN A 208 -2.78 -16.15 -9.35
C GLN A 208 -1.59 -16.91 -9.94
N ARG A 209 -1.10 -16.49 -11.10
CA ARG A 209 0.06 -17.12 -11.75
C ARG A 209 1.32 -17.04 -10.88
N VAL A 210 1.47 -15.95 -10.14
CA VAL A 210 2.56 -15.81 -9.17
C VAL A 210 2.37 -16.76 -7.99
N LEU A 211 1.15 -16.88 -7.44
CA LEU A 211 0.85 -17.83 -6.37
C LEU A 211 1.08 -19.29 -6.81
N ALA A 212 0.73 -19.62 -8.05
CA ALA A 212 1.00 -20.91 -8.68
C ALA A 212 2.49 -21.13 -9.03
N ASN A 213 3.37 -20.16 -8.73
CA ASN A 213 4.80 -20.19 -9.02
C ASN A 213 5.13 -20.34 -10.53
N GLU A 214 4.20 -19.97 -11.41
CA GLU A 214 4.41 -19.98 -12.87
C GLU A 214 5.21 -18.78 -13.34
N VAL A 215 5.08 -17.64 -12.65
CA VAL A 215 5.76 -16.39 -12.98
C VAL A 215 6.33 -15.75 -11.74
N LEU A 216 7.44 -15.03 -11.91
CA LEU A 216 8.06 -14.30 -10.82
C LEU A 216 7.19 -13.08 -10.40
N PRO A 217 7.08 -12.82 -9.09
CA PRO A 217 6.50 -11.56 -8.61
C PRO A 217 7.30 -10.36 -9.09
N GLY A 218 6.64 -9.20 -9.09
CA GLY A 218 7.29 -7.92 -9.32
C GLY A 218 8.41 -7.61 -8.33
N PRO A 219 9.23 -6.58 -8.64
CA PRO A 219 10.33 -6.15 -7.78
C PRO A 219 9.79 -5.68 -6.42
N SER A 220 10.55 -5.89 -5.35
CA SER A 220 10.15 -5.46 -4.01
C SER A 220 9.91 -3.95 -3.97
N ALA A 221 8.68 -3.53 -3.65
CA ALA A 221 8.33 -2.12 -3.45
C ALA A 221 9.20 -1.47 -2.36
N PRO A 222 9.42 -0.14 -2.33
CA PRO A 222 10.22 0.53 -1.30
C PRO A 222 9.72 0.25 0.14
N ALA A 223 10.63 0.15 1.10
CA ALA A 223 10.27 -0.13 2.50
C ALA A 223 9.65 1.08 3.22
N LYS A 224 10.01 2.30 2.81
CA LYS A 224 9.62 3.57 3.45
C LYS A 224 8.10 3.82 3.52
N ALA A 225 7.33 3.09 2.70
CA ALA A 225 5.88 3.24 2.61
C ALA A 225 5.11 2.07 3.24
N LEU A 226 5.81 1.10 3.82
CA LEU A 226 5.23 -0.05 4.50
C LEU A 226 5.17 0.21 6.00
N TRP A 227 3.98 0.03 6.59
CA TRP A 227 3.75 0.24 8.00
C TRP A 227 3.08 -0.99 8.61
N LEU A 228 3.58 -1.42 9.78
CA LEU A 228 2.85 -2.33 10.64
C LEU A 228 1.82 -1.49 11.41
N TYR A 229 0.54 -1.67 11.09
CA TYR A 229 -0.53 -0.85 11.66
C TYR A 229 -1.01 -1.39 13.00
N ARG A 230 -1.34 -2.69 13.05
CA ARG A 230 -1.84 -3.35 14.26
C ARG A 230 -1.47 -4.82 14.29
N THR A 231 -1.39 -5.38 15.48
CA THR A 231 -1.24 -6.81 15.71
C THR A 231 -2.23 -7.28 16.76
N TRP A 232 -2.81 -8.46 16.56
CA TRP A 232 -3.73 -9.07 17.51
C TRP A 232 -3.10 -10.35 18.07
N LEU A 233 -3.31 -10.56 19.37
CA LEU A 233 -2.81 -11.74 20.07
C LEU A 233 -3.83 -12.88 20.03
N THR A 234 -5.12 -12.55 20.03
CA THR A 234 -6.22 -13.53 20.03
C THR A 234 -7.22 -13.25 18.89
N GLN A 235 -8.09 -14.23 18.62
CA GLN A 235 -9.17 -14.06 17.63
C GLN A 235 -10.23 -13.09 18.15
N GLU A 236 -10.57 -13.17 19.43
CA GLU A 236 -11.61 -12.31 20.02
C GLU A 236 -11.22 -10.82 19.93
N GLN A 237 -9.93 -10.51 20.13
CA GLN A 237 -9.41 -9.15 19.94
C GLN A 237 -9.54 -8.66 18.50
N TYR A 238 -9.33 -9.56 17.54
CA TYR A 238 -9.46 -9.24 16.12
C TYR A 238 -10.93 -9.01 15.75
N ASP A 239 -11.82 -9.91 16.19
CA ASP A 239 -13.26 -9.82 15.91
C ASP A 239 -13.88 -8.57 16.54
N ALA A 240 -13.51 -8.24 17.78
CA ALA A 240 -13.97 -7.03 18.47
C ALA A 240 -13.55 -5.74 17.75
N ASP A 241 -12.31 -5.69 17.25
CA ASP A 241 -11.84 -4.55 16.47
C ASP A 241 -12.54 -4.47 15.11
N CYS A 242 -12.79 -5.59 14.44
CA CYS A 242 -13.52 -5.61 13.17
C CYS A 242 -14.96 -5.11 13.35
N ALA A 243 -15.64 -5.53 14.43
CA ALA A 243 -16.99 -5.07 14.76
C ALA A 243 -17.07 -3.60 15.15
N ALA A 244 -15.96 -2.98 15.58
CA ALA A 244 -15.89 -1.56 15.89
C ALA A 244 -15.54 -0.68 14.66
N GLU A 245 -15.06 -1.29 13.56
CA GLU A 245 -14.75 -0.62 12.29
C GLU A 245 -15.93 -0.63 11.28
N GLU A 246 -17.02 -1.36 11.57
CA GLU A 246 -18.29 -1.41 10.81
C GLU A 246 -19.32 -0.38 11.29
#